data_AF-A0A947R1C2-F1
#
_entry.id   AF-A0A947R1C2-F1
#
_cell.length_a   1.000
_cell.length_b   1.000
_cell.length_c   1.000
_cell.angle_alpha   90.00
_cell.angle_beta   90.00
_cell.angle_gamma   90.00
#
_symmetry.space_group_name_H-M   'P 1'
#
loop_
_entity.id
_entity.type
_entity.pdbx_description
1 polymer ?
#
loop_
_entity_poly.entity_id
_entity_poly.type
_entity_poly.pdbx_seq_one_letter_code
_entity_poly.pdbx_strand_id
1 'polypeptide(L)'
;MHVEKYFKGFIWLLFFLLMTPFVSLAEKVKPLNPDCDVCPVVISYEGDEAKSILGPDVMNQIRRLEKIEQKTIKIDLDGIKKVGSEKDADEEYELIVNVNRNSIAINSIQDSSTIKIKTDYNNLAMNAWNIDKWNPEIQLLPSMGLHKTDDIELAWGNMKASRMYGYVNNSIDHREWNNKMKKFIINVLELLTISN
;
A
#
# COMPACT_ATOMS: atom_id res chain seq x y z
N MET A 1 42.06 -37.37 2.86
CA MET A 1 40.73 -37.45 2.20
C MET A 1 39.63 -36.67 2.96
N HIS A 2 39.96 -35.50 3.55
CA HIS A 2 38.99 -34.71 4.34
C HIS A 2 38.69 -33.32 3.79
N VAL A 3 39.52 -32.77 2.90
CA VAL A 3 39.39 -31.38 2.41
C VAL A 3 38.22 -31.21 1.41
N GLU A 4 37.96 -32.21 0.57
CA GLU A 4 36.87 -32.15 -0.44
C GLU A 4 35.45 -32.13 0.16
N LYS A 5 35.26 -32.72 1.35
CA LYS A 5 33.94 -32.71 2.03
C LYS A 5 33.59 -31.33 2.57
N TYR A 6 34.56 -30.58 3.10
CA TYR A 6 34.32 -29.23 3.61
C TYR A 6 34.08 -28.22 2.49
N PHE A 7 34.75 -28.39 1.34
CA PHE A 7 34.58 -27.49 0.20
C PHE A 7 33.19 -27.60 -0.44
N LYS A 8 32.65 -28.82 -0.56
CA LYS A 8 31.26 -29.04 -1.02
C LYS A 8 30.22 -28.51 -0.04
N GLY A 9 30.43 -28.67 1.27
CA GLY A 9 29.54 -28.13 2.29
C GLY A 9 29.51 -26.60 2.29
N PHE A 10 30.67 -25.95 2.12
CA PHE A 10 30.77 -24.49 2.04
C PHE A 10 30.09 -23.91 0.81
N ILE A 11 30.23 -24.57 -0.36
CA ILE A 11 29.54 -24.15 -1.60
C ILE A 11 28.02 -24.27 -1.46
N TRP A 12 27.51 -25.33 -0.84
CA TRP A 12 26.07 -25.48 -0.58
C TRP A 12 25.53 -24.44 0.40
N LEU A 13 26.31 -24.10 1.43
CA LEU A 13 25.93 -23.08 2.41
C LEU A 13 25.95 -21.67 1.80
N LEU A 14 26.94 -21.35 0.96
CA LEU A 14 26.99 -20.11 0.19
C LEU A 14 25.88 -20.03 -0.84
N PHE A 15 25.52 -21.13 -1.50
CA PHE A 15 24.39 -21.19 -2.41
C PHE A 15 23.07 -20.96 -1.66
N PHE A 16 22.89 -21.50 -0.45
CA PHE A 16 21.73 -21.21 0.39
C PHE A 16 21.71 -19.74 0.87
N LEU A 17 22.85 -19.20 1.30
CA LEU A 17 22.97 -17.79 1.73
C LEU A 17 22.81 -16.78 0.60
N LEU A 18 23.25 -17.14 -0.63
CA LEU A 18 23.08 -16.32 -1.84
C LEU A 18 21.70 -16.50 -2.49
N MET A 19 20.99 -17.60 -2.20
CA MET A 19 19.60 -17.85 -2.63
C MET A 19 18.55 -17.43 -1.58
N THR A 20 18.98 -16.84 -0.46
CA THR A 20 18.11 -16.08 0.43
C THR A 20 18.06 -14.56 0.16
N PRO A 21 18.02 -14.02 -1.09
CA PRO A 21 17.67 -12.63 -1.31
C PRO A 21 16.18 -12.55 -1.63
N PHE A 22 15.37 -13.20 -0.82
CA PHE A 22 13.98 -12.79 -0.67
C PHE A 22 13.83 -12.61 0.82
N VAL A 23 14.22 -11.41 1.27
CA VAL A 23 13.54 -10.79 2.39
C VAL A 23 12.07 -10.96 2.03
N SER A 24 11.44 -11.97 2.65
CA SER A 24 10.00 -12.07 2.71
C SER A 24 9.57 -10.69 3.18
N LEU A 25 9.09 -9.89 2.24
CA LEU A 25 8.28 -8.72 2.50
C LEU A 25 7.22 -9.25 3.49
N ALA A 26 7.36 -8.88 4.77
CA ALA A 26 6.63 -9.49 5.86
C ALA A 26 5.26 -8.82 5.94
N GLU A 27 4.46 -9.04 4.90
CA GLU A 27 3.05 -8.69 4.88
C GLU A 27 2.36 -9.38 6.06
N LYS A 28 1.58 -8.59 6.82
CA LYS A 28 0.90 -9.08 8.01
C LYS A 28 -0.56 -8.72 7.98
N VAL A 29 -1.38 -9.63 8.47
CA VAL A 29 -2.76 -9.34 8.83
C VAL A 29 -2.76 -8.73 10.23
N LYS A 30 -3.30 -7.51 10.38
CA LYS A 30 -3.35 -6.83 11.69
C LYS A 30 -4.70 -6.17 11.95
N PRO A 31 -5.13 -6.08 13.22
CA PRO A 31 -6.38 -5.41 13.56
C PRO A 31 -6.31 -3.91 13.26
N LEU A 32 -7.42 -3.36 12.75
CA LEU A 32 -7.63 -1.92 12.59
C LEU A 32 -7.56 -1.19 13.93
N ASN A 33 -8.06 -1.85 14.99
CA ASN A 33 -7.97 -1.39 16.37
C ASN A 33 -7.34 -2.48 17.25
N PRO A 34 -6.13 -2.28 17.80
CA PRO A 34 -5.45 -3.28 18.62
C PRO A 34 -6.18 -3.60 19.94
N ASP A 35 -7.02 -2.69 20.44
CA ASP A 35 -7.74 -2.84 21.72
C ASP A 35 -9.06 -3.60 21.59
N CYS A 36 -9.28 -4.25 20.45
CA CYS A 36 -10.55 -4.85 20.10
C CYS A 36 -10.42 -6.37 19.95
N ASP A 37 -11.26 -7.11 20.68
CA ASP A 37 -11.25 -8.57 20.69
C ASP A 37 -11.74 -9.17 19.36
N VAL A 38 -12.70 -8.51 18.70
CA VAL A 38 -13.27 -8.89 17.39
C VAL A 38 -13.34 -7.66 16.51
N CYS A 39 -12.24 -7.34 15.82
CA CYS A 39 -12.19 -6.21 14.92
C CYS A 39 -11.80 -6.60 13.50
N PRO A 40 -12.24 -5.79 12.52
CA PRO A 40 -11.79 -5.95 11.17
C PRO A 40 -10.26 -5.82 11.11
N VAL A 41 -9.62 -6.67 10.33
CA VAL A 41 -8.16 -6.65 10.10
C VAL A 41 -7.84 -6.15 8.69
N VAL A 42 -6.57 -5.84 8.46
CA VAL A 42 -6.05 -5.34 7.17
C VAL A 42 -4.78 -6.08 6.81
N ILE A 43 -4.50 -6.20 5.51
CA ILE A 43 -3.16 -6.58 5.04
C ILE A 43 -2.29 -5.33 5.13
N SER A 44 -1.18 -5.42 5.84
CA SER A 44 -0.31 -4.29 6.16
C SER A 44 1.11 -4.54 5.69
N TYR A 45 1.66 -3.56 4.99
CA TYR A 45 3.10 -3.40 4.71
C TYR A 45 3.64 -2.29 5.60
N GLU A 46 4.71 -2.53 6.36
CA GLU A 46 5.21 -1.58 7.35
C GLU A 46 6.68 -1.21 7.14
N GLY A 47 7.03 0.03 7.48
CA GLY A 47 8.40 0.51 7.54
C GLY A 47 9.19 0.28 6.27
N ASP A 48 10.31 -0.43 6.35
CA ASP A 48 11.21 -0.60 5.20
C ASP A 48 10.55 -1.34 4.03
N GLU A 49 9.56 -2.18 4.32
CA GLU A 49 8.73 -2.84 3.32
C GLU A 49 7.87 -1.83 2.55
N ALA A 50 7.12 -1.00 3.29
CA ALA A 50 6.33 0.07 2.70
C ALA A 50 7.21 1.08 1.94
N LYS A 51 8.38 1.44 2.49
CA LYS A 51 9.35 2.30 1.80
C LYS A 51 9.84 1.69 0.49
N SER A 52 10.12 0.38 0.48
CA SER A 52 10.56 -0.34 -0.72
C SER A 52 9.48 -0.31 -1.81
N ILE A 53 8.22 -0.54 -1.41
CA ILE A 53 7.08 -0.53 -2.33
C ILE A 53 6.81 0.88 -2.87
N LEU A 54 6.74 1.90 -2.00
CA LEU A 54 6.47 3.28 -2.41
C LEU A 54 7.65 3.84 -3.22
N GLY A 55 8.88 3.60 -2.79
CA GLY A 55 10.09 4.17 -3.37
C GLY A 55 10.20 5.69 -3.17
N PRO A 56 11.35 6.28 -3.51
CA PRO A 56 11.65 7.68 -3.19
C PRO A 56 10.69 8.70 -3.85
N ASP A 57 10.23 8.42 -5.06
CA ASP A 57 9.36 9.35 -5.80
C ASP A 57 7.99 9.51 -5.15
N VAL A 58 7.32 8.39 -4.83
CA VAL A 58 6.03 8.39 -4.14
C VAL A 58 6.17 9.05 -2.77
N MET A 59 7.21 8.69 -2.04
CA MET A 59 7.50 9.23 -0.72
C MET A 59 7.65 10.77 -0.75
N ASN A 60 8.33 11.30 -1.76
CA ASN A 60 8.44 12.75 -1.98
C ASN A 60 7.11 13.40 -2.37
N GLN A 61 6.26 12.75 -3.17
CA GLN A 61 4.94 13.27 -3.52
C GLN A 61 4.00 13.32 -2.32
N ILE A 62 3.92 12.23 -1.55
CA ILE A 62 3.11 12.16 -0.31
C ILE A 62 3.49 13.32 0.62
N ARG A 63 4.79 13.53 0.82
CA ARG A 63 5.30 14.62 1.66
C ARG A 63 4.90 16.02 1.17
N ARG A 64 4.76 16.23 -0.14
CA ARG A 64 4.25 17.50 -0.69
C ARG A 64 2.75 17.64 -0.43
N LEU A 65 2.01 16.56 -0.54
CA LEU A 65 0.56 16.51 -0.35
C LEU A 65 0.16 16.68 1.13
N GLU A 66 0.93 16.14 2.08
CA GLU A 66 0.66 16.32 3.52
C GLU A 66 0.78 17.75 4.03
N LYS A 67 1.44 18.64 3.26
CA LYS A 67 1.45 20.08 3.56
C LYS A 67 0.14 20.77 3.20
N ILE A 68 -0.70 20.11 2.40
CA ILE A 68 -2.00 20.62 1.96
C ILE A 68 -3.02 20.26 3.03
N GLU A 69 -3.98 21.15 3.29
CA GLU A 69 -5.14 20.85 4.13
C GLU A 69 -5.95 19.67 3.57
N GLN A 70 -6.92 19.16 4.35
CA GLN A 70 -7.76 18.04 3.94
C GLN A 70 -8.30 18.25 2.53
N LYS A 71 -8.02 17.30 1.63
CA LYS A 71 -8.38 17.37 0.22
C LYS A 71 -9.01 16.05 -0.20
N THR A 72 -10.15 16.16 -0.86
CA THR A 72 -10.85 15.01 -1.43
C THR A 72 -10.95 15.21 -2.93
N ILE A 73 -10.63 14.17 -3.70
CA ILE A 73 -10.84 14.14 -5.15
C ILE A 73 -11.65 12.89 -5.52
N LYS A 74 -12.46 13.01 -6.58
CA LYS A 74 -13.17 11.89 -7.20
C LYS A 74 -12.61 11.63 -8.59
N ILE A 75 -12.55 10.37 -9.01
CA ILE A 75 -11.97 9.92 -10.31
C ILE A 75 -13.04 9.14 -11.09
N ASP A 76 -13.23 9.45 -12.38
CA ASP A 76 -14.32 8.92 -13.23
C ASP A 76 -14.00 7.60 -13.97
N LEU A 77 -15.04 7.04 -14.60
CA LEU A 77 -15.07 5.76 -15.34
C LEU A 77 -14.22 5.72 -16.63
N ASP A 78 -13.98 6.87 -17.26
CA ASP A 78 -13.27 6.95 -18.55
C ASP A 78 -11.77 7.20 -18.34
N GLY A 79 -11.30 7.19 -17.09
CA GLY A 79 -9.96 7.65 -16.71
C GLY A 79 -9.77 9.15 -16.94
N ILE A 80 -10.87 9.87 -17.19
CA ILE A 80 -10.93 11.31 -17.38
C ILE A 80 -11.01 11.96 -15.98
N LYS A 81 -10.32 13.09 -15.87
CA LYS A 81 -9.84 13.62 -14.60
C LYS A 81 -10.71 14.79 -14.18
N LYS A 82 -12.00 14.56 -13.91
CA LYS A 82 -12.81 15.62 -13.29
C LYS A 82 -12.55 15.62 -11.79
N VAL A 83 -11.81 16.63 -11.33
CA VAL A 83 -11.59 16.91 -9.91
C VAL A 83 -12.96 17.21 -9.28
N GLY A 84 -13.62 16.17 -8.76
CA GLY A 84 -14.83 16.31 -7.96
C GLY A 84 -14.49 16.80 -6.56
N SER A 85 -15.35 17.64 -6.00
CA SER A 85 -15.37 18.04 -4.60
C SER A 85 -16.16 17.03 -3.75
N GLU A 86 -16.04 17.12 -2.42
CA GLU A 86 -16.85 16.29 -1.50
C GLU A 86 -18.37 16.44 -1.71
N LYS A 87 -18.80 17.57 -2.28
CA LYS A 87 -20.22 17.91 -2.46
C LYS A 87 -20.85 17.30 -3.71
N ASP A 88 -20.04 16.81 -4.65
CA ASP A 88 -20.55 16.24 -5.90
C ASP A 88 -21.16 14.86 -5.65
N ALA A 89 -22.15 14.44 -6.44
CA ALA A 89 -22.72 13.09 -6.31
C ALA A 89 -21.68 12.02 -6.70
N ASP A 90 -21.76 10.82 -6.12
CA ASP A 90 -20.82 9.73 -6.37
C ASP A 90 -21.10 8.96 -7.67
N GLU A 91 -22.26 9.17 -8.30
CA GLU A 91 -22.79 8.32 -9.38
C GLU A 91 -21.94 8.29 -10.66
N GLU A 92 -21.14 9.32 -10.93
CA GLU A 92 -20.26 9.41 -12.12
C GLU A 92 -18.82 8.96 -11.85
N TYR A 93 -18.51 8.54 -10.61
CA TYR A 93 -17.15 8.31 -10.16
C TYR A 93 -16.91 6.85 -9.74
N GLU A 94 -15.66 6.43 -9.86
CA GLU A 94 -15.20 5.09 -9.49
C GLU A 94 -14.38 5.07 -8.19
N LEU A 95 -13.59 6.12 -7.98
CA LEU A 95 -12.70 6.23 -6.83
C LEU A 95 -12.89 7.56 -6.10
N ILE A 96 -12.74 7.51 -4.78
CA ILE A 96 -12.60 8.68 -3.91
C ILE A 96 -11.21 8.62 -3.28
N VAL A 97 -10.45 9.70 -3.40
CA VAL A 97 -9.15 9.83 -2.76
C VAL A 97 -9.24 10.91 -1.70
N ASN A 98 -9.05 10.50 -0.45
CA ASN A 98 -9.08 11.38 0.71
C ASN A 98 -7.65 11.59 1.23
N VAL A 99 -7.20 12.83 1.22
CA VAL A 99 -5.94 13.26 1.85
C VAL A 99 -6.28 13.89 3.19
N ASN A 100 -5.82 13.25 4.26
CA ASN A 100 -5.98 13.71 5.63
C ASN A 100 -4.61 13.97 6.25
N ARG A 101 -4.60 14.70 7.37
CA ARG A 101 -3.41 14.72 8.24
C ARG A 101 -3.11 13.27 8.63
N ASN A 102 -1.93 12.79 8.28
CA ASN A 102 -1.39 11.48 8.63
C ASN A 102 -1.90 10.29 7.79
N SER A 103 -2.70 10.52 6.74
CA SER A 103 -3.05 9.42 5.83
C SER A 103 -3.59 9.88 4.47
N ILE A 104 -3.34 9.07 3.45
CA ILE A 104 -4.00 9.15 2.14
C ILE A 104 -4.78 7.86 1.94
N ALA A 105 -6.06 7.93 1.61
CA ALA A 105 -6.91 6.77 1.36
C ALA A 105 -7.50 6.84 -0.05
N ILE A 106 -7.31 5.79 -0.84
CA ILE A 106 -7.87 5.61 -2.18
C ILE A 106 -8.95 4.54 -2.05
N ASN A 107 -10.21 4.92 -2.18
CA ASN A 107 -11.38 4.07 -1.94
C ASN A 107 -12.13 3.82 -3.25
N SER A 108 -12.57 2.59 -3.49
CA SER A 108 -13.56 2.32 -4.54
C SER A 108 -14.96 2.64 -4.06
N ILE A 109 -15.74 3.38 -4.85
CA ILE A 109 -17.13 3.71 -4.55
C ILE A 109 -18.01 2.45 -4.59
N GLN A 110 -17.73 1.54 -5.51
CA GLN A 110 -18.59 0.39 -5.78
C GLN A 110 -18.63 -0.62 -4.63
N ASP A 111 -17.49 -0.86 -3.98
CA ASP A 111 -17.37 -1.91 -2.95
C ASP A 111 -16.64 -1.46 -1.68
N SER A 112 -16.29 -0.18 -1.57
CA SER A 112 -15.55 0.40 -0.43
C SER A 112 -14.15 -0.18 -0.17
N SER A 113 -13.63 -1.02 -1.07
CA SER A 113 -12.25 -1.52 -0.95
C SER A 113 -11.25 -0.37 -1.06
N THR A 114 -10.17 -0.43 -0.27
CA THR A 114 -9.31 0.72 0.00
C THR A 114 -7.83 0.35 -0.01
N ILE A 115 -7.01 1.19 -0.65
CA ILE A 115 -5.57 1.29 -0.36
C ILE A 115 -5.36 2.53 0.48
N LYS A 116 -4.89 2.36 1.71
CA LYS A 116 -4.63 3.45 2.64
C LYS A 116 -3.15 3.51 2.96
N ILE A 117 -2.56 4.68 2.76
CA ILE A 117 -1.18 4.98 3.14
C ILE A 117 -1.24 5.79 4.43
N LYS A 118 -0.85 5.19 5.55
CA LYS A 118 -0.63 5.91 6.79
C LYS A 118 0.76 6.51 6.77
N THR A 119 0.81 7.78 7.11
CA THR A 119 2.05 8.54 7.14
C THR A 119 2.35 8.86 8.60
N ASP A 120 3.58 8.55 9.03
CA ASP A 120 4.08 8.94 10.35
C ASP A 120 4.35 10.46 10.40
N TYR A 121 3.27 11.25 10.34
CA TYR A 121 3.30 12.71 10.23
C TYR A 121 4.03 13.37 11.38
N ASN A 122 3.90 12.86 12.61
CA ASN A 122 4.59 13.42 13.77
C ASN A 122 6.11 13.37 13.56
N ASN A 123 6.60 12.24 13.07
CA ASN A 123 8.01 12.04 12.78
C ASN A 123 8.45 12.81 11.52
N LEU A 124 7.57 12.93 10.53
CA LEU A 124 7.80 13.74 9.31
C LEU A 124 7.85 15.25 9.60
N ALA A 125 7.03 15.74 10.54
CA ALA A 125 7.04 17.12 11.00
C ALA A 125 8.30 17.44 11.83
N MET A 126 8.72 16.51 12.70
CA MET A 126 9.90 16.67 13.55
C MET A 126 11.23 16.46 12.80
N ASN A 127 11.26 15.59 11.79
CA ASN A 127 12.46 15.22 11.04
C ASN A 127 12.27 15.46 9.54
N ALA A 128 11.75 16.63 9.15
CA ALA A 128 11.42 16.94 7.76
C ALA A 128 12.54 16.54 6.77
N TRP A 129 13.81 16.72 7.10
CA TRP A 129 14.90 16.46 6.17
C TRP A 129 15.38 15.00 6.08
N ASN A 130 14.86 14.10 6.92
CA ASN A 130 15.36 12.72 7.02
C ASN A 130 14.26 11.70 6.66
N ILE A 131 14.22 11.33 5.37
CA ILE A 131 13.29 10.33 4.83
C ILE A 131 13.52 8.92 5.41
N ASP A 132 14.75 8.62 5.85
CA ASP A 132 15.10 7.31 6.40
C ASP A 132 14.44 7.06 7.76
N LYS A 133 14.14 8.13 8.50
CA LYS A 133 13.41 8.09 9.78
C LYS A 133 11.89 8.01 9.61
N TRP A 134 11.37 8.22 8.41
CA TRP A 134 9.94 8.14 8.16
C TRP A 134 9.48 6.68 8.15
N ASN A 135 8.43 6.32 8.88
CA ASN A 135 7.95 4.95 8.98
C ASN A 135 6.53 4.82 8.38
N PRO A 136 6.38 4.76 7.04
CA PRO A 136 5.07 4.64 6.42
C PRO A 136 4.46 3.26 6.61
N GLU A 137 3.15 3.18 6.43
CA GLU A 137 2.42 1.93 6.40
C GLU A 137 1.42 1.95 5.24
N ILE A 138 1.36 0.85 4.47
CA ILE A 138 0.34 0.64 3.43
C ILE A 138 -0.64 -0.40 3.97
N GLN A 139 -1.91 -0.03 4.09
CA GLN A 139 -3.01 -0.89 4.47
C GLN A 139 -3.86 -1.22 3.24
N LEU A 140 -4.13 -2.49 3.02
CA LEU A 140 -5.12 -2.97 2.06
C LEU A 140 -6.36 -3.40 2.82
N LEU A 141 -7.49 -2.78 2.49
CA LEU A 141 -8.80 -3.09 3.04
C LEU A 141 -9.68 -3.66 1.92
N PRO A 142 -9.98 -4.96 1.93
CA PRO A 142 -10.94 -5.53 0.99
C PRO A 142 -12.37 -5.06 1.29
N SER A 143 -13.27 -5.25 0.33
CA SER A 143 -14.69 -4.91 0.44
C SER A 143 -15.42 -5.78 1.47
N MET A 144 -15.09 -7.06 1.51
CA MET A 144 -15.46 -7.96 2.59
C MET A 144 -14.45 -7.78 3.72
N GLY A 145 -14.90 -7.17 4.83
CA GLY A 145 -14.05 -6.97 6.01
C GLY A 145 -13.41 -8.28 6.46
N LEU A 146 -12.13 -8.22 6.83
CA LEU A 146 -11.38 -9.38 7.31
C LEU A 146 -11.57 -9.56 8.79
N HIS A 147 -11.59 -10.78 9.31
CA HIS A 147 -11.61 -11.06 10.74
C HIS A 147 -10.22 -11.43 11.28
N LYS A 148 -9.99 -11.25 12.58
CA LYS A 148 -8.72 -11.60 13.25
C LYS A 148 -8.35 -13.09 13.16
N THR A 149 -9.35 -13.94 12.94
CA THR A 149 -9.18 -15.38 12.72
C THR A 149 -8.82 -15.74 11.29
N ASP A 150 -8.94 -14.80 10.36
CA ASP A 150 -8.63 -15.04 8.95
C ASP A 150 -7.11 -15.09 8.77
N ASP A 151 -6.67 -16.07 7.99
CA ASP A 151 -5.27 -16.16 7.60
C ASP A 151 -4.94 -15.19 6.45
N ILE A 152 -3.64 -15.07 6.16
CA ILE A 152 -3.14 -14.19 5.11
C ILE A 152 -3.63 -14.63 3.71
N GLU A 153 -3.87 -15.92 3.49
CA GLU A 153 -4.33 -16.43 2.19
C GLU A 153 -5.77 -16.05 1.92
N LEU A 154 -6.65 -16.18 2.91
CA LEU A 154 -8.03 -15.73 2.88
C LEU A 154 -8.13 -14.21 2.75
N ALA A 155 -7.29 -13.49 3.49
CA ALA A 155 -7.19 -12.04 3.38
C ALA A 155 -6.86 -11.60 1.94
N TRP A 156 -5.89 -12.28 1.32
CA TRP A 156 -5.57 -12.07 -0.08
C TRP A 156 -6.65 -12.53 -1.05
N GLY A 157 -7.38 -13.60 -0.74
CA GLY A 157 -8.55 -14.04 -1.50
C GLY A 157 -9.62 -12.94 -1.58
N ASN A 158 -9.95 -12.36 -0.42
CA ASN A 158 -10.90 -11.24 -0.33
C ASN A 158 -10.36 -9.99 -1.02
N MET A 159 -9.06 -9.71 -0.89
CA MET A 159 -8.44 -8.61 -1.62
C MET A 159 -8.51 -8.82 -3.14
N LYS A 160 -8.18 -10.01 -3.64
CA LYS A 160 -8.25 -10.36 -5.08
C LYS A 160 -9.65 -10.23 -5.66
N ALA A 161 -10.69 -10.43 -4.84
CA ALA A 161 -12.08 -10.25 -5.23
C ALA A 161 -12.53 -8.78 -5.23
N SER A 162 -11.75 -7.86 -4.67
CA SER A 162 -12.11 -6.45 -4.54
C SER A 162 -11.89 -5.64 -5.82
N ARG A 163 -12.63 -4.54 -5.96
CA ARG A 163 -12.42 -3.58 -7.06
C ARG A 163 -11.06 -2.93 -7.03
N MET A 164 -10.54 -2.63 -5.85
CA MET A 164 -9.20 -2.07 -5.69
C MET A 164 -8.12 -2.97 -6.30
N TYR A 165 -8.29 -4.29 -6.20
CA TYR A 165 -7.41 -5.23 -6.87
C TYR A 165 -7.47 -5.15 -8.39
N GLY A 166 -8.66 -4.97 -8.95
CA GLY A 166 -8.87 -4.78 -10.38
C GLY A 166 -8.18 -3.53 -10.94
N TYR A 167 -8.09 -2.44 -10.19
CA TYR A 167 -7.36 -1.23 -10.62
C TYR A 167 -5.85 -1.42 -10.67
N VAL A 168 -5.32 -2.27 -9.78
CA VAL A 168 -3.89 -2.53 -9.71
C VAL A 168 -3.49 -3.64 -10.68
N ASN A 169 -4.31 -4.67 -10.82
CA ASN A 169 -3.95 -5.85 -11.58
C ASN A 169 -5.03 -6.26 -12.59
N ASN A 170 -4.80 -5.85 -13.85
CA ASN A 170 -5.68 -6.14 -14.97
C ASN A 170 -5.39 -7.51 -15.62
N SER A 171 -4.40 -8.27 -15.09
CA SER A 171 -3.97 -9.56 -15.64
C SER A 171 -3.64 -10.59 -14.54
N ILE A 172 -3.58 -11.87 -14.92
CA ILE A 172 -3.40 -13.00 -13.98
C ILE A 172 -1.98 -13.05 -13.37
N ASP A 173 -0.99 -12.31 -13.89
CA ASP A 173 0.35 -12.32 -13.28
C ASP A 173 0.39 -11.45 -12.02
N HIS A 174 0.20 -12.14 -10.89
CA HIS A 174 0.23 -11.62 -9.54
C HIS A 174 1.65 -11.31 -9.03
N ARG A 175 2.72 -11.76 -9.71
CA ARG A 175 4.11 -11.64 -9.22
C ARG A 175 4.66 -10.21 -9.23
N GLU A 176 3.95 -9.27 -9.83
CA GLU A 176 4.34 -7.86 -9.91
C GLU A 176 3.40 -6.92 -9.14
N TRP A 177 2.55 -7.45 -8.25
CA TRP A 177 1.54 -6.66 -7.53
C TRP A 177 2.09 -5.36 -6.93
N ASN A 178 3.19 -5.42 -6.17
CA ASN A 178 3.78 -4.25 -5.52
C ASN A 178 4.21 -3.16 -6.52
N ASN A 179 4.78 -3.54 -7.66
CA ASN A 179 5.20 -2.60 -8.69
C ASN A 179 3.99 -1.95 -9.39
N LYS A 180 2.94 -2.73 -9.64
CA LYS A 180 1.69 -2.23 -10.23
C LYS A 180 0.97 -1.31 -9.26
N MET A 181 0.92 -1.68 -7.97
CA MET A 181 0.34 -0.86 -6.90
C MET A 181 1.08 0.46 -6.76
N LYS A 182 2.41 0.44 -6.77
CA LYS A 182 3.24 1.65 -6.79
C LYS A 182 2.85 2.57 -7.95
N LYS A 183 2.79 2.05 -9.18
CA LYS A 183 2.41 2.83 -10.37
C LYS A 183 1.01 3.42 -10.26
N PHE A 184 0.05 2.63 -9.75
CA PHE A 184 -1.31 3.10 -9.50
C PHE A 184 -1.33 4.25 -8.49
N ILE A 185 -0.63 4.12 -7.37
CA ILE A 185 -0.50 5.19 -6.36
C ILE A 185 0.11 6.45 -7.00
N ILE A 186 1.22 6.34 -7.74
CA ILE A 186 1.85 7.49 -8.42
C ILE A 186 0.83 8.21 -9.29
N ASN A 187 0.15 7.48 -10.18
CA ASN A 187 -0.82 8.06 -11.10
C ASN A 187 -1.91 8.82 -10.36
N VAL A 188 -2.41 8.27 -9.23
CA VAL A 188 -3.41 8.91 -8.40
C VAL A 188 -2.86 10.17 -7.72
N LEU A 189 -1.65 10.10 -7.14
CA LEU A 189 -1.04 11.24 -6.44
C LEU A 189 -0.71 12.40 -7.40
N GLU A 190 -0.34 12.12 -8.65
CA GLU A 190 -0.11 13.14 -9.66
C GLU A 190 -1.37 13.99 -9.91
N LEU A 191 -2.57 13.38 -9.87
CA LEU A 191 -3.84 14.10 -10.01
C LEU A 191 -4.09 15.11 -8.89
N LEU A 192 -3.65 14.77 -7.68
CA LEU A 192 -3.76 15.66 -6.52
C LEU A 192 -2.87 16.90 -6.65
N THR A 193 -1.78 16.81 -7.41
CA THR A 193 -0.82 17.90 -7.62
C THR A 193 -1.14 18.82 -8.80
N ILE A 194 -1.79 18.30 -9.86
CA ILE A 194 -2.18 19.08 -11.06
C ILE A 194 -3.39 19.98 -10.78
N SER A 195 -4.15 19.69 -9.73
CA SER A 195 -5.37 20.41 -9.34
C SER A 195 -5.11 21.60 -8.39
N ASN A 196 -3.88 22.15 -8.39
CA ASN A 196 -3.48 23.38 -7.69
C ASN A 196 -2.98 24.41 -8.71
#